data_AF-A0A7S0GCG9-F1
#
_entry.id   AF-A0A7S0GCG9-F1
#
_cell.length_a   1.000
_cell.length_b   1.000
_cell.length_c   1.000
_cell.angle_alpha   90.00
_cell.angle_beta   90.00
_cell.angle_gamma   90.00
#
_symmetry.space_group_name_H-M   'P 1'
#
loop_
_entity.id
_entity.type
_entity.pdbx_description
1 polymer ?
#
loop_
_entity_poly.entity_id
_entity_poly.type
_entity_poly.pdbx_seq_one_letter_code
_entity_poly.pdbx_strand_id
1 'polypeptide(L)'
;KGREKILRVHASKLPGFQEGQGIDDKRLGSLGKGVIIDLSAVAAVTNGLSGAELDFIVNEAAIRAVRRVSGLLREGTDPASIAPIVEARDFEGSVSNFFKTRKGSNGNSSGKVVEDLVNNVFGR
;
A
#
# COMPACT_ATOMS: atom_id res chain seq x y z
N LYS A 1 -15.58 -5.26 6.62
CA LYS A 1 -16.52 -4.12 6.85
C LYS A 1 -15.94 -2.96 7.68
N GLY A 2 -15.54 -3.12 8.96
CA GLY A 2 -15.03 -1.99 9.76
C GLY A 2 -13.72 -1.38 9.23
N ARG A 3 -12.72 -2.23 8.96
CA ARG A 3 -11.42 -1.82 8.41
C ARG A 3 -11.53 -1.17 7.03
N GLU A 4 -12.30 -1.75 6.12
CA GLU A 4 -12.59 -1.14 4.80
C GLU A 4 -13.19 0.26 4.94
N LYS A 5 -14.11 0.48 5.89
CA LYS A 5 -14.68 1.82 6.12
C LYS A 5 -13.61 2.82 6.57
N ILE A 6 -12.72 2.42 7.47
CA ILE A 6 -11.61 3.27 7.91
C ILE A 6 -10.70 3.57 6.72
N LEU A 7 -10.22 2.54 6.02
CA LEU A 7 -9.39 2.70 4.83
C LEU A 7 -10.04 3.64 3.81
N ARG A 8 -11.35 3.49 3.55
CA ARG A 8 -12.09 4.34 2.61
C ARG A 8 -12.16 5.80 3.08
N VAL A 9 -12.38 6.05 4.37
CA VAL A 9 -12.41 7.41 4.94
C VAL A 9 -11.08 8.13 4.78
N HIS A 10 -9.96 7.41 4.91
CA HIS A 10 -8.64 8.00 4.77
C HIS A 10 -8.20 8.10 3.31
N ALA A 11 -8.41 7.03 2.52
CA ALA A 11 -7.99 6.97 1.12
C ALA A 11 -8.77 7.93 0.22
N SER A 12 -10.05 8.19 0.51
CA SER A 12 -10.87 9.15 -0.26
C SER A 12 -10.36 10.59 -0.20
N LYS A 13 -9.47 10.91 0.75
CA LYS A 13 -8.81 12.22 0.87
C LYS A 13 -7.59 12.36 -0.04
N LEU A 14 -7.12 11.26 -0.63
CA LEU A 14 -5.94 11.26 -1.49
C LEU A 14 -6.29 11.81 -2.89
N PRO A 15 -5.50 12.74 -3.44
CA PRO A 15 -5.75 13.27 -4.78
C PRO A 15 -5.76 12.17 -5.85
N GLY A 16 -6.82 12.15 -6.66
CA GLY A 16 -6.97 11.20 -7.76
C GLY A 16 -7.21 9.75 -7.33
N PHE A 17 -7.51 9.50 -6.04
CA PHE A 17 -7.82 8.16 -5.55
C PHE A 17 -9.00 7.53 -6.29
N GLN A 18 -8.81 6.29 -6.74
CA GLN A 18 -9.85 5.48 -7.37
C GLN A 18 -9.99 4.17 -6.62
N GLU A 19 -11.16 3.95 -6.03
CA GLU A 19 -11.54 2.66 -5.45
C GLU A 19 -12.16 1.78 -6.55
N GLY A 20 -11.83 0.50 -6.53
CA GLY A 20 -12.46 -0.49 -7.39
C GLY A 20 -12.41 -1.88 -6.81
N GLN A 21 -12.68 -2.88 -7.65
CA GLN A 21 -12.68 -4.28 -7.26
C GLN A 21 -11.69 -5.09 -8.12
N GLY A 22 -11.06 -6.05 -7.46
CA GLY A 22 -10.14 -6.99 -8.08
C GLY A 22 -8.68 -6.54 -8.01
N ILE A 23 -7.83 -7.55 -8.06
CA ILE A 23 -6.36 -7.41 -8.05
C ILE A 23 -5.79 -7.74 -9.42
N ASP A 24 -4.55 -7.37 -9.65
CA ASP A 24 -3.75 -7.81 -10.79
C ASP A 24 -3.27 -9.25 -10.53
N ASP A 25 -3.91 -10.21 -11.19
CA ASP A 25 -3.64 -11.66 -11.05
C ASP A 25 -2.26 -12.08 -11.53
N LYS A 26 -1.59 -11.23 -12.32
CA LYS A 26 -0.22 -11.44 -12.79
C LYS A 26 0.83 -10.96 -11.78
N ARG A 27 0.43 -10.13 -10.80
CA ARG A 27 1.33 -9.58 -9.77
C ARG A 27 0.94 -10.13 -8.41
N LEU A 28 1.75 -11.06 -7.92
CA LEU A 28 1.64 -11.56 -6.56
C LEU A 28 1.70 -10.39 -5.56
N GLY A 29 0.78 -10.39 -4.60
CA GLY A 29 0.62 -9.32 -3.62
C GLY A 29 -0.04 -8.06 -4.14
N SER A 30 -0.59 -8.07 -5.36
CA SER A 30 -1.37 -6.94 -5.85
C SER A 30 -2.53 -6.60 -4.91
N LEU A 31 -2.70 -5.31 -4.63
CA LEU A 31 -3.84 -4.76 -3.87
C LEU A 31 -4.76 -3.91 -4.76
N GLY A 32 -4.67 -4.08 -6.08
CA GLY A 32 -5.42 -3.30 -7.07
C GLY A 32 -4.77 -3.32 -8.47
N LYS A 33 -5.36 -2.58 -9.41
CA LYS A 33 -4.96 -2.55 -10.83
C LYS A 33 -4.52 -1.14 -11.24
N GLY A 34 -3.21 -0.93 -11.33
CA GLY A 34 -2.64 0.38 -11.68
C GLY A 34 -3.08 1.46 -10.69
N VAL A 35 -3.87 2.43 -11.19
CA VAL A 35 -4.42 3.55 -10.40
C VAL A 35 -5.67 3.18 -9.59
N ILE A 36 -6.21 1.98 -9.76
CA ILE A 36 -7.42 1.51 -9.06
C ILE A 36 -7.00 0.65 -7.87
N ILE A 37 -7.46 1.00 -6.66
CA ILE A 37 -7.14 0.30 -5.42
C ILE A 37 -8.35 -0.53 -4.98
N ASP A 38 -8.12 -1.80 -4.62
CA ASP A 38 -9.11 -2.66 -3.98
C ASP A 38 -8.95 -2.60 -2.45
N LEU A 39 -9.78 -1.77 -1.80
CA LEU A 39 -9.74 -1.62 -0.34
C LEU A 39 -10.17 -2.89 0.42
N SER A 40 -10.85 -3.83 -0.22
CA SER A 40 -11.17 -5.13 0.38
C SER A 40 -9.92 -6.00 0.43
N ALA A 41 -9.10 -5.99 -0.62
CA ALA A 41 -7.80 -6.64 -0.64
C ALA A 41 -6.86 -6.03 0.41
N VAL A 42 -6.76 -4.69 0.46
CA VAL A 42 -5.97 -3.99 1.48
C VAL A 42 -6.45 -4.39 2.89
N ALA A 43 -7.75 -4.35 3.15
CA ALA A 43 -8.30 -4.74 4.44
C ALA A 43 -7.95 -6.19 4.80
N ALA A 44 -8.02 -7.11 3.85
CA ALA A 44 -7.73 -8.53 4.08
C ALA A 44 -6.30 -8.75 4.59
N VAL A 45 -5.32 -8.04 4.02
CA VAL A 45 -3.90 -8.18 4.40
C VAL A 45 -3.51 -7.38 5.65
N THR A 46 -4.32 -6.40 6.07
CA THR A 46 -4.10 -5.61 7.28
C THR A 46 -4.95 -6.09 8.46
N ASN A 47 -5.20 -7.40 8.56
CA ASN A 47 -5.96 -7.95 9.68
C ASN A 47 -5.22 -7.74 11.01
N GLY A 48 -5.95 -7.36 12.06
CA GLY A 48 -5.38 -7.07 13.37
C GLY A 48 -4.80 -5.65 13.54
N LEU A 49 -4.75 -4.85 12.47
CA LEU A 49 -4.36 -3.45 12.58
C LEU A 49 -5.49 -2.58 13.14
N SER A 50 -5.13 -1.67 14.04
CA SER A 50 -5.96 -0.61 14.59
C SER A 50 -6.24 0.49 13.57
N GLY A 51 -7.20 1.37 13.87
CA GLY A 51 -7.54 2.48 12.98
C GLY A 51 -6.37 3.42 12.68
N ALA A 52 -5.51 3.69 13.69
CA ALA A 52 -4.33 4.52 13.51
C ALA A 52 -3.27 3.85 12.62
N GLU A 53 -3.11 2.52 12.74
CA GLU A 53 -2.21 1.77 11.87
C GLU A 53 -2.74 1.74 10.42
N LEU A 54 -4.07 1.64 10.21
CA LEU A 54 -4.66 1.75 8.88
C LEU A 54 -4.48 3.14 8.26
N ASP A 55 -4.64 4.22 9.05
CA ASP A 55 -4.36 5.58 8.62
C ASP A 55 -2.88 5.75 8.23
N PHE A 56 -1.97 5.19 9.04
CA PHE A 56 -0.54 5.16 8.70
C PHE A 56 -0.29 4.49 7.35
N ILE A 57 -0.92 3.33 7.06
CA ILE A 57 -0.77 2.65 5.77
C ILE A 57 -1.16 3.57 4.59
N VAL A 58 -2.28 4.27 4.72
CA VAL A 58 -2.79 5.18 3.67
C VAL A 58 -1.84 6.37 3.48
N ASN A 59 -1.37 6.98 4.58
CA ASN A 59 -0.46 8.13 4.51
C ASN A 59 0.90 7.75 3.94
N GLU A 60 1.46 6.60 4.31
CA GLU A 60 2.72 6.12 3.75
C GLU A 60 2.58 5.76 2.25
N ALA A 61 1.42 5.26 1.81
CA ALA A 61 1.14 5.07 0.38
C ALA A 61 1.15 6.43 -0.38
N ALA A 62 0.58 7.47 0.21
CA ALA A 62 0.63 8.82 -0.36
C ALA A 62 2.06 9.35 -0.48
N ILE A 63 2.88 9.19 0.58
CA ILE A 63 4.29 9.58 0.57
C ILE A 63 5.07 8.81 -0.49
N ARG A 64 4.77 7.52 -0.69
CA ARG A 64 5.38 6.69 -1.74
C ARG A 64 5.07 7.21 -3.14
N ALA A 65 3.82 7.57 -3.41
CA ALA A 65 3.44 8.19 -4.68
C ALA A 65 4.22 9.49 -4.93
N VAL A 66 4.33 10.36 -3.90
CA VAL A 66 5.11 11.60 -4.00
C VAL A 66 6.60 11.33 -4.26
N ARG A 67 7.20 10.36 -3.57
CA ARG A 67 8.61 9.97 -3.77
C ARG A 67 8.84 9.45 -5.19
N ARG A 68 7.92 8.64 -5.72
CA ARG A 68 7.94 8.15 -7.10
C ARG A 68 7.91 9.29 -8.11
N VAL A 69 6.95 10.22 -7.95
CA VAL A 69 6.84 11.42 -8.80
C VAL A 69 8.13 12.24 -8.76
N SER A 70 8.69 12.44 -7.56
CA SER A 70 9.96 13.17 -7.40
C SER A 70 11.13 12.47 -8.11
N GLY A 71 11.18 11.13 -8.10
CA GLY A 71 12.16 10.35 -8.85
C GLY A 71 12.06 10.60 -10.36
N LEU A 72 10.86 10.47 -10.92
CA LEU A 72 10.61 10.69 -12.35
C LEU A 72 11.02 12.10 -12.81
N LEU A 73 10.71 13.12 -12.00
CA LEU A 73 11.12 14.51 -12.28
C LEU A 73 12.65 14.68 -12.29
N ARG A 74 13.36 14.03 -11.37
CA ARG A 74 14.83 14.06 -11.33
C ARG A 74 15.46 13.35 -12.53
N GLU A 75 14.79 12.34 -13.06
CA GLU A 75 15.19 11.61 -14.26
C GLU A 75 14.87 12.39 -15.56
N GLY A 76 14.28 13.59 -15.46
CA GLY A 76 13.98 14.43 -16.61
C GLY A 76 12.68 14.08 -17.32
N THR A 77 11.80 13.29 -16.70
CA THR A 77 10.45 13.04 -17.23
C THR A 77 9.67 14.35 -17.28
N ASP A 78 8.96 14.60 -18.38
CA ASP A 78 8.15 15.81 -18.56
C ASP A 78 7.09 15.91 -17.43
N PRO A 79 7.09 16.99 -16.61
CA PRO A 79 6.10 17.17 -15.55
C PRO A 79 4.65 17.06 -16.01
N ALA A 80 4.34 17.47 -17.25
CA ALA A 80 2.99 17.39 -17.80
C ALA A 80 2.52 15.94 -18.04
N SER A 81 3.46 15.00 -18.14
CA SER A 81 3.19 13.57 -18.33
C SER A 81 3.08 12.78 -17.03
N ILE A 82 3.35 13.40 -15.87
CA ILE A 82 3.38 12.72 -14.57
C ILE A 82 2.08 12.98 -13.81
N ALA A 83 1.32 11.91 -13.57
CA ALA A 83 0.16 11.97 -12.68
C ALA A 83 0.59 11.72 -11.22
N PRO A 84 0.44 12.69 -10.28
CA PRO A 84 0.79 12.52 -8.89
C PRO A 84 -0.32 11.80 -8.11
N ILE A 85 -0.72 10.63 -8.62
CA ILE A 85 -1.83 9.84 -8.11
C ILE A 85 -1.27 8.62 -7.38
N VAL A 86 -1.91 8.25 -6.28
CA VAL A 86 -1.59 7.02 -5.54
C VAL A 86 -2.03 5.80 -6.34
N GLU A 87 -1.12 4.84 -6.52
CA GLU A 87 -1.38 3.59 -7.25
C GLU A 87 -1.43 2.39 -6.28
N ALA A 88 -1.91 1.25 -6.78
CA ALA A 88 -1.92 0.00 -6.01
C ALA A 88 -0.54 -0.37 -5.46
N ARG A 89 0.53 -0.17 -6.25
CA ARG A 89 1.92 -0.41 -5.81
C ARG A 89 2.37 0.43 -4.62
N ASP A 90 1.78 1.60 -4.43
CA ASP A 90 2.11 2.48 -3.31
C ASP A 90 1.52 1.93 -2.01
N PHE A 91 0.30 1.38 -2.06
CA PHE A 91 -0.32 0.62 -0.96
C PHE A 91 0.45 -0.66 -0.63
N GLU A 92 0.83 -1.43 -1.67
CA GLU A 92 1.61 -2.65 -1.53
C GLU A 92 2.94 -2.38 -0.82
N GLY A 93 3.66 -1.35 -1.26
CA GLY A 93 4.90 -0.91 -0.64
C GLY A 93 4.70 -0.45 0.81
N SER A 94 3.60 0.25 1.10
CA SER A 94 3.25 0.70 2.44
C SER A 94 3.01 -0.47 3.40
N VAL A 95 2.17 -1.43 3.00
CA VAL A 95 1.87 -2.65 3.78
C VAL A 95 3.13 -3.48 4.00
N SER A 96 3.91 -3.73 2.95
CA SER A 96 5.18 -4.45 3.03
C SER A 96 6.13 -3.78 4.02
N ASN A 97 6.27 -2.46 3.94
CA ASN A 97 7.16 -1.70 4.83
C ASN A 97 6.68 -1.73 6.28
N PHE A 98 5.37 -1.56 6.53
CA PHE A 98 4.82 -1.59 7.89
C PHE A 98 5.13 -2.91 8.61
N PHE A 99 4.92 -4.04 7.94
CA PHE A 99 5.23 -5.34 8.53
C PHE A 99 6.74 -5.58 8.69
N LYS A 100 7.56 -5.08 7.74
CA LYS A 100 9.02 -5.13 7.83
C LYS A 100 9.60 -4.26 8.96
N THR A 101 9.02 -3.10 9.26
CA THR A 101 9.53 -2.22 10.34
C THR A 101 9.07 -2.69 11.71
N ARG A 102 7.84 -3.22 11.83
CA ARG A 102 7.33 -3.85 13.07
C ARG A 102 8.19 -5.05 13.51
N LYS A 103 8.81 -5.76 12.56
CA LYS A 103 9.81 -6.83 12.78
C LYS A 103 11.04 -6.36 13.55
N GLY A 104 11.48 -5.11 13.37
CA GLY A 104 12.69 -4.56 14.01
C GLY A 104 12.54 -4.27 15.51
N SER A 105 11.31 -4.16 16.00
CA SER A 105 11.03 -3.83 17.41
C SER A 105 10.67 -5.04 18.29
N ASN A 106 10.32 -6.21 17.71
CA ASN A 106 9.93 -7.42 18.46
C ASN A 106 10.56 -8.68 17.86
N GLY A 107 11.71 -9.10 18.39
CA GLY A 107 12.40 -10.34 18.00
C GLY A 107 11.74 -11.60 18.58
N ASN A 108 10.60 -12.04 18.01
CA ASN A 108 9.90 -13.26 18.45
C ASN A 108 9.59 -14.21 17.28
N SER A 109 9.65 -15.53 17.54
CA SER A 109 9.62 -16.64 16.57
C SER A 109 8.38 -16.72 15.67
N SER A 110 7.26 -16.12 16.10
CA SER A 110 6.02 -15.96 15.30
C SER A 110 6.21 -15.02 14.09
N GLY A 111 7.24 -14.18 14.13
CA GLY A 111 7.59 -13.26 13.06
C GLY A 111 8.06 -13.96 11.78
N LYS A 112 8.60 -15.19 11.86
CA LYS A 112 9.14 -15.92 10.69
C LYS A 112 8.04 -16.38 9.72
N VAL A 113 6.90 -16.84 10.24
CA VAL A 113 5.78 -17.28 9.39
C VAL A 113 5.12 -16.09 8.69
N VAL A 114 4.98 -14.96 9.40
CA VAL A 114 4.46 -13.72 8.81
C VAL A 114 5.49 -13.11 7.84
N GLU A 115 6.78 -13.22 8.13
CA GLU A 115 7.88 -12.85 7.22
C GLU A 115 7.83 -13.65 5.92
N ASP A 116 7.74 -14.97 6.00
CA ASP A 116 7.66 -15.83 4.82
C ASP A 116 6.39 -15.50 4.02
N LEU A 117 5.25 -15.25 4.67
CA LEU A 117 4.03 -14.83 3.99
C LEU A 117 4.16 -13.46 3.32
N VAL A 118 4.68 -12.44 4.01
CA VAL A 118 4.83 -11.08 3.45
C VAL A 118 5.91 -11.06 2.36
N ASN A 119 7.00 -11.81 2.49
CA ASN A 119 8.02 -11.93 1.45
C ASN A 119 7.51 -12.76 0.27
N ASN A 120 6.74 -13.82 0.51
CA ASN A 120 6.12 -14.56 -0.59
C ASN A 120 5.07 -13.71 -1.31
N VAL A 121 4.32 -12.87 -0.59
CA VAL A 121 3.24 -12.05 -1.17
C VAL A 121 3.78 -10.77 -1.80
N PHE A 122 4.65 -10.02 -1.14
CA PHE A 122 5.12 -8.68 -1.55
C PHE A 122 6.64 -8.60 -1.80
N GLY A 123 7.38 -9.71 -1.70
CA GLY A 123 8.83 -9.76 -1.89
C GLY A 123 9.21 -10.01 -3.35
N ARG A 124 9.03 -9.01 -4.20
CA ARG A 124 9.74 -8.87 -5.48
C ARG A 124 10.13 -7.42 -5.68
#